data_AF-A0A9D2F6W6-F1
#
_entry.id   AF-A0A9D2F6W6-F1
#
_cell.length_a   1.000
_cell.length_b   1.000
_cell.length_c   1.000
_cell.angle_alpha   90.00
_cell.angle_beta   90.00
_cell.angle_gamma   90.00
#
_symmetry.space_group_name_H-M   'P 1'
#
loop_
_entity.id
_entity.type
_entity.pdbx_description
1 polymer ?
#
loop_
_entity_poly.entity_id
_entity_poly.type
_entity_poly.pdbx_seq_one_letter_code
_entity_poly.pdbx_strand_id
1 'polypeptide(L)' 'MLTTRTRKNGNSIVVTLPTTKGIKQEIDKEYIVVYGKDDTITLIPKLEDPFANAESGAYYEEDVWKDMPVVGKEVL' A
#
# COMPACT_ATOMS: atom_id res chain seq x y z
N MET A 1 17.10 -14.46 10.25
CA MET A 1 17.76 -13.15 10.05
C MET A 1 18.53 -13.21 8.75
N LEU A 2 18.40 -12.20 7.90
CA LEU A 2 19.10 -12.12 6.60
C LEU A 2 20.06 -10.94 6.63
N THR A 3 21.18 -11.07 5.94
CA THR A 3 22.15 -9.99 5.79
C THR A 3 22.37 -9.72 4.31
N THR A 4 22.50 -8.45 3.96
CA THR A 4 22.86 -8.02 2.61
C THR A 4 23.93 -6.95 2.70
N ARG A 5 24.67 -6.75 1.62
CA ARG A 5 25.73 -5.74 1.54
C ARG A 5 25.37 -4.75 0.43
N THR A 6 25.51 -3.48 0.75
CA THR A 6 25.36 -2.40 -0.21
C THR A 6 26.43 -2.46 -1.30
N ARG A 7 26.10 -2.00 -2.50
CA ARG A 7 27.02 -1.92 -3.64
C ARG A 7 26.90 -0.55 -4.29
N LYS A 8 28.02 -0.03 -4.81
CA LYS A 8 28.02 1.20 -5.61
C LYS A 8 27.57 0.87 -7.03
N ASN A 9 26.60 1.61 -7.56
CA ASN A 9 26.16 1.55 -8.95
C ASN A 9 26.13 2.98 -9.51
N GLY A 10 27.14 3.33 -10.32
CA GLY A 10 27.33 4.71 -10.78
C GLY A 10 27.52 5.67 -9.60
N ASN A 11 26.64 6.67 -9.51
CA ASN A 11 26.62 7.64 -8.40
C ASN A 11 25.69 7.24 -7.24
N SER A 12 25.13 6.03 -7.28
CA SER A 12 24.12 5.57 -6.31
C SER A 12 24.62 4.39 -5.49
N ILE A 13 24.00 4.17 -4.33
CA ILE A 13 24.16 2.97 -3.51
C ILE A 13 22.92 2.10 -3.68
N VAL A 14 23.13 0.81 -3.96
CA VAL A 14 22.07 -0.18 -4.14
C VAL A 14 22.16 -1.22 -3.03
N VAL A 15 21.00 -1.62 -2.50
CA VAL A 15 20.88 -2.74 -1.56
C VAL A 15 20.05 -3.85 -2.21
N THR A 16 20.57 -5.06 -2.21
CA THR A 16 19.81 -6.22 -2.68
C THR A 16 18.93 -6.71 -1.54
N LEU A 17 17.61 -6.76 -1.75
CA LEU A 17 16.69 -7.39 -0.82
C LEU A 17 16.80 -8.93 -1.01
N PRO A 18 17.25 -9.70 -0.01
CA PRO A 18 17.39 -11.15 -0.15
C PRO A 18 16.02 -11.82 -0.19
N THR A 19 15.82 -12.79 -1.09
CA THR A 19 14.57 -13.54 -1.21
C THR A 19 14.35 -14.39 0.04
N THR A 20 13.08 -14.55 0.44
CA THR A 20 12.71 -15.41 1.57
C THR A 20 11.38 -16.07 1.30
N LYS A 21 11.24 -17.33 1.76
CA LYS A 21 10.00 -18.10 1.61
C LYS A 21 8.83 -17.29 2.19
N GLY A 22 7.80 -17.08 1.38
CA GLY A 22 6.59 -16.33 1.76
C GLY A 22 6.62 -14.84 1.42
N ILE A 23 7.75 -14.26 1.02
CA ILE A 23 7.85 -12.86 0.60
C ILE A 23 8.18 -12.81 -0.88
N LYS A 24 7.18 -12.52 -1.72
CA LYS A 24 7.40 -12.23 -3.14
C LYS A 24 7.99 -10.83 -3.27
N GLN A 25 9.15 -10.74 -3.90
CA GLN A 25 9.72 -9.48 -4.34
C GLN A 25 9.14 -9.19 -5.71
N GLU A 26 8.54 -8.03 -5.86
CA GLU A 26 8.04 -7.56 -7.15
C GLU A 26 9.14 -6.77 -7.87
N ILE A 27 9.23 -6.98 -9.18
CA ILE A 27 10.13 -6.23 -10.06
C ILE A 27 9.53 -4.82 -10.22
N ASP A 28 10.39 -3.80 -10.34
CA ASP A 28 10.01 -2.39 -10.58
C ASP A 28 9.08 -1.76 -9.52
N LYS A 29 9.04 -2.33 -8.31
CA LYS A 29 8.27 -1.76 -7.20
C LYS A 29 8.92 -0.51 -6.63
N GLU A 30 8.16 0.57 -6.55
CA GLU A 30 8.59 1.81 -5.90
C GLU A 30 8.41 1.75 -4.38
N TYR A 31 9.35 2.36 -3.66
CA TYR A 31 9.31 2.46 -2.20
C TYR A 31 9.56 3.91 -1.77
N ILE A 32 8.84 4.33 -0.74
CA ILE A 32 9.15 5.53 0.04
C ILE A 32 10.29 5.18 1.00
N VAL A 33 11.34 6.00 1.00
CA VAL A 33 12.52 5.81 1.85
C VAL A 33 12.44 6.76 3.04
N VAL A 34 12.47 6.20 4.25
CA VAL A 34 12.51 6.97 5.50
C VAL A 34 13.77 6.62 6.28
N TYR A 35 14.54 7.65 6.65
CA TYR A 35 15.72 7.53 7.50
C TYR A 35 15.32 7.72 8.97
N GLY A 36 15.58 6.70 9.78
CA GLY A 36 15.43 6.75 11.24
C GLY A 36 16.60 7.45 11.91
N LYS A 37 16.47 7.71 13.22
CA LYS A 37 17.52 8.36 14.04
C LYS A 37 18.66 7.42 14.44
N ASP A 38 18.47 6.12 14.26
CA ASP A 38 19.32 5.01 14.68
C ASP A 38 19.95 4.29 13.49
N ASP A 39 20.25 5.04 12.42
CA ASP A 39 20.76 4.53 11.13
C ASP A 39 19.86 3.47 10.47
N THR A 40 18.60 3.36 10.92
CA THR A 40 17.61 2.50 10.27
C THR A 40 17.12 3.14 8.98
N ILE A 41 16.93 2.29 7.98
CA ILE A 41 16.30 2.67 6.71
C ILE A 41 15.02 1.85 6.59
N THR A 42 13.89 2.53 6.51
CA THR A 42 12.59 1.90 6.29
C THR A 42 12.18 2.09 4.83
N LEU A 43 11.84 0.99 4.17
CA LEU A 43 11.29 0.96 2.81
C LEU A 43 9.80 0.66 2.89
N ILE A 44 8.97 1.63 2.54
CA ILE A 44 7.51 1.49 2.55
C ILE A 44 7.06 1.35 1.10
N PRO A 45 6.42 0.23 0.70
CA PRO A 45 5.88 0.10 -0.64
C PRO A 45 4.95 1.27 -0.97
N LYS A 46 5.19 1.92 -2.10
CA LYS A 46 4.26 2.93 -2.59
C LYS A 46 3.07 2.20 -3.20
N LEU A 47 1.88 2.51 -2.70
CA LEU A 47 0.63 2.03 -3.29
C LEU A 47 0.26 2.95 -4.46
N GLU A 48 -0.33 2.36 -5.49
CA GLU A 48 -1.01 3.13 -6.51
C GLU A 48 -2.15 3.91 -5.84
N ASP A 49 -2.39 5.14 -6.31
CA ASP A 49 -3.46 5.97 -5.76
C ASP A 49 -4.80 5.30 -6.07
N PRO A 50 -5.53 4.79 -5.04
CA PRO A 50 -6.80 4.12 -5.25
C PRO A 50 -7.88 5.08 -5.76
N PHE A 51 -7.65 6.39 -5.69
CA PHE A 51 -8.56 7.43 -6.16
C PHE A 51 -8.11 8.07 -7.47
N ALA A 52 -7.06 7.57 -8.13
CA ALA A 52 -6.56 8.13 -9.39
C ALA A 52 -7.64 8.21 -10.48
N ASN A 53 -8.60 7.28 -10.46
CA ASN A 53 -9.73 7.21 -11.39
C ASN A 53 -11.08 7.50 -10.71
N ALA A 54 -11.09 8.03 -9.48
CA ALA A 54 -12.32 8.33 -8.79
C ALA A 54 -12.98 9.57 -9.41
N GLU A 55 -14.26 9.46 -9.74
CA GLU A 55 -15.05 10.62 -10.15
C GLU A 55 -15.35 11.51 -8.93
N SER A 56 -15.29 12.82 -9.14
CA SER A 56 -15.59 13.78 -8.08
C SER A 56 -17.03 13.60 -7.60
N GLY A 57 -17.20 13.24 -6.31
CA GLY A 57 -18.51 12.96 -5.71
C GLY A 57 -18.93 11.48 -5.73
N ALA A 58 -18.10 10.56 -6.23
CA ALA A 58 -18.37 9.13 -6.14
C ALA A 58 -18.34 8.64 -4.69
N TYR A 59 -19.39 7.90 -4.28
CA TYR A 59 -19.52 7.26 -2.97
C TYR A 59 -19.26 5.75 -3.12
N TYR A 60 -18.46 5.15 -2.23
CA TYR A 60 -17.97 3.77 -2.36
C TYR A 60 -18.78 2.73 -1.55
N GLU A 61 -19.66 3.14 -0.64
CA GLU A 61 -20.47 2.16 0.08
C GLU A 61 -21.53 1.54 -0.83
N GLU A 62 -21.51 0.22 -0.97
CA GLU A 62 -22.68 -0.51 -1.48
C GLU A 62 -23.87 -0.17 -0.57
N ASP A 63 -24.99 0.21 -1.18
CA ASP A 63 -26.21 0.53 -0.46
C ASP A 63 -26.77 -0.74 0.20
N VAL A 64 -26.32 -1.01 1.43
CA VAL A 64 -26.72 -2.16 2.26
C VAL A 64 -28.23 -2.20 2.50
N TRP A 65 -28.93 -1.09 2.27
CA TRP A 65 -30.35 -0.92 2.53
C TRP A 65 -31.23 -1.19 1.31
N LYS A 66 -30.64 -1.41 0.13
CA LYS A 66 -31.38 -1.58 -1.13
C LYS A 66 -32.39 -2.72 -1.08
N ASP A 67 -32.08 -3.78 -0.34
CA ASP A 67 -32.92 -4.97 -0.20
C ASP A 67 -33.66 -5.03 1.15
N MET A 68 -33.55 -4.01 2.02
CA MET A 68 -34.26 -4.01 3.29
C MET A 68 -35.74 -3.66 3.08
N PRO A 69 -36.68 -4.53 3.47
CA PRO A 69 -38.10 -4.22 3.37
C PRO A 69 -38.45 -3.07 4.32
N VAL A 70 -39.27 -2.12 3.86
CA VAL A 70 -39.77 -1.03 4.70
C VAL A 70 -40.73 -1.61 5.75
N VAL A 71 -40.23 -1.80 6.97
CA VAL A 71 -41.03 -2.22 8.14
C VAL A 71 -41.26 -1.03 9.06
N GLY A 72 -42.27 -0.23 8.72
CA GLY A 72 -42.78 0.84 9.57
C GLY A 72 -44.08 1.37 8.99
N LYS A 73 -45.20 1.17 9.70
CA LYS A 73 -46.43 1.94 9.46
C LYS A 73 -46.48 3.02 10.54
N GLU A 74 -46.43 4.28 10.14
CA GLU A 74 -46.83 5.35 11.05
C GLU A 74 -48.29 5.12 11.44
N VAL A 75 -48.52 5.06 12.75
CA VAL A 75 -49.87 4.96 13.30
C VAL A 75 -50.41 6.38 13.38
N LEU A 76 -51.37 6.68 12.51
CA LEU A 76 -52.16 7.93 12.50
C LEU A 76 -53.17 7.95 13.65
#